data_AF-A0A7K0A9P7-F1
#
_entry.id   AF-A0A7K0A9P7-F1
#
_cell.length_a   1.000
_cell.length_b   1.000
_cell.length_c   1.000
_cell.angle_alpha   90.00
_cell.angle_beta   90.00
_cell.angle_gamma   90.00
#
_symmetry.space_group_name_H-M   'P 1'
#
loop_
_entity.id
_entity.type
_entity.pdbx_description
1 polymer ?
#
loop_
_entity_poly.entity_id
_entity_poly.type
_entity_poly.pdbx_seq_one_letter_code
_entity_poly.pdbx_strand_id
1 'polypeptide(L)' 'MKNEPLVRGGGASPAFFRDTVTRIGELLPNGEGMVLEDQDHGAPAGVVAPVVSEFFGRLLPADSDRAASG' A
#
# COMPACT_ATOMS: atom_id res chain seq x y z
N MET A 1 14.13 -8.60 8.94
CA MET A 1 12.87 -8.34 8.20
C MET A 1 13.23 -8.08 6.75
N LYS A 2 12.48 -8.64 5.80
CA LYS A 2 12.53 -8.18 4.41
C LYS A 2 11.74 -6.88 4.34
N ASN A 3 12.21 -5.91 3.55
CA ASN A 3 11.45 -4.71 3.27
C ASN A 3 10.45 -5.01 2.15
N GLU A 4 9.19 -4.66 2.35
CA GLU A 4 8.13 -4.68 1.34
C GLU A 4 7.57 -3.26 1.29
N PRO A 5 7.99 -2.41 0.35
CA PRO A 5 7.52 -1.03 0.29
C PRO A 5 6.17 -0.92 -0.42
N LEU A 6 5.29 -0.09 0.15
CA LEU A 6 4.01 0.28 -0.46
C LEU A 6 4.10 1.66 -1.10
N VAL A 7 3.77 1.76 -2.40
CA VAL A 7 3.76 3.02 -3.15
C VAL A 7 2.35 3.29 -3.66
N ARG A 8 1.83 4.51 -3.45
CA ARG A 8 0.46 4.91 -3.81
C ARG A 8 0.44 6.28 -4.48
N GLY A 9 -0.53 6.47 -5.36
CA GLY A 9 -0.86 7.78 -5.93
C GLY A 9 -2.27 7.80 -6.50
N GLY A 10 -2.83 8.99 -6.64
CA GLY A 10 -4.20 9.19 -7.14
C GLY A 10 -4.31 9.09 -8.66
N GLY A 11 -5.35 8.43 -9.16
CA GLY A 11 -5.68 8.31 -10.58
C GLY A 11 -6.05 9.64 -11.23
N ALA A 12 -6.69 10.54 -10.49
CA ALA A 12 -7.08 11.88 -10.92
C ALA A 12 -5.94 12.92 -10.81
N SER A 13 -4.78 12.52 -10.29
CA SER A 13 -3.58 13.37 -10.25
C SER A 13 -2.95 13.57 -11.65
N PRO A 14 -2.07 14.57 -11.82
CA PRO A 14 -1.29 14.72 -13.05
C PRO A 14 -0.59 13.42 -13.44
N ALA A 15 -0.47 13.15 -14.75
CA ALA A 15 0.03 11.87 -15.27
C ALA A 15 1.36 11.42 -14.64
N PHE A 16 2.28 12.37 -14.40
CA PHE A 16 3.58 12.05 -13.82
C PHE A 16 3.49 11.42 -12.41
N PHE A 17 2.42 11.65 -11.64
CA PHE A 17 2.22 10.97 -10.36
C PHE A 17 2.00 9.47 -10.56
N ARG A 18 1.16 9.09 -11.53
CA ARG A 18 0.90 7.67 -11.85
C ARG A 18 2.16 7.01 -12.38
N ASP A 19 2.87 7.69 -13.29
CA ASP A 19 4.15 7.20 -13.84
C ASP A 19 5.19 7.00 -12.72
N THR A 20 5.23 7.93 -11.76
CA THR A 20 6.14 7.86 -10.61
C THR A 20 5.80 6.67 -9.69
N VAL A 21 4.51 6.42 -9.41
CA VAL A 21 4.07 5.28 -8.60
C VAL A 21 4.52 3.96 -9.24
N THR A 22 4.25 3.79 -10.54
CA THR A 22 4.66 2.60 -11.28
C THR A 22 6.18 2.46 -11.24
N ARG A 23 6.92 3.54 -11.55
CA ARG A 23 8.36 3.47 -11.64
C ARG A 23 9.05 3.17 -10.32
N ILE A 24 8.57 3.76 -9.21
CA ILE A 24 9.12 3.47 -7.88
C ILE A 24 8.78 2.04 -7.47
N GLY A 25 7.55 1.57 -7.73
CA GLY A 25 7.13 0.20 -7.43
C GLY A 25 8.03 -0.84 -8.10
N GLU A 26 8.38 -0.64 -9.37
CA GLU A 26 9.31 -1.51 -10.13
C GLU A 26 10.75 -1.50 -9.61
N LEU A 27 11.21 -0.37 -9.07
CA LEU A 27 12.60 -0.20 -8.65
C LEU A 27 12.87 -0.74 -7.24
N LEU A 28 11.84 -0.82 -6.39
CA LEU A 28 11.99 -1.23 -5.02
C LEU A 28 11.98 -2.77 -4.90
N PRO A 29 12.91 -3.38 -4.13
CA PRO A 29 12.85 -4.81 -3.85
C PRO A 29 11.53 -5.18 -3.16
N ASN A 30 10.76 -6.08 -3.77
CA ASN A 30 9.41 -6.47 -3.35
C ASN A 30 8.44 -5.26 -3.23
N GLY A 31 8.65 -4.23 -4.07
CA GLY A 31 7.77 -3.06 -4.10
C GLY A 31 6.41 -3.34 -4.71
N GLU A 32 5.38 -2.73 -4.14
CA GLU A 32 4.02 -2.76 -4.68
C GLU A 32 3.55 -1.34 -4.98
N GLY A 33 3.36 -1.04 -6.27
CA GLY A 33 2.75 0.21 -6.74
C GLY A 33 1.25 0.03 -6.99
N MET A 34 0.43 0.96 -6.51
CA MET A 34 -1.00 0.99 -6.84
C MET A 34 -1.50 2.41 -7.02
N VAL A 35 -2.29 2.61 -8.08
CA VAL A 35 -3.02 3.85 -8.33
C VAL A 35 -4.42 3.73 -7.72
N LEU A 36 -4.82 4.75 -6.94
CA LEU A 36 -6.16 4.87 -6.40
C LEU A 36 -7.04 5.59 -7.42
N GLU A 37 -7.81 4.83 -8.20
CA GLU A 37 -8.67 5.37 -9.26
C GLU A 37 -9.62 6.44 -8.73
N ASP A 38 -9.88 7.45 -9.57
CA ASP A 38 -10.70 8.63 -9.27
C ASP A 38 -10.26 9.49 -8.08
N GLN A 39 -9.15 9.16 -7.41
CA GLN A 39 -8.60 9.95 -6.30
C GLN A 39 -7.51 10.89 -6.77
N ASP A 40 -7.36 12.03 -6.10
CA ASP A 40 -6.22 12.93 -6.27
C ASP A 40 -5.26 12.85 -5.06
N HIS A 41 -4.43 13.87 -4.85
CA HIS A 41 -3.53 13.96 -3.69
C HIS A 41 -4.25 14.02 -2.33
N GLY A 42 -5.55 14.31 -2.31
CA GLY A 42 -6.38 14.46 -1.11
C GLY A 42 -7.31 13.28 -0.85
N ALA A 43 -6.95 12.07 -1.31
CA ALA A 43 -7.76 10.86 -1.11
C ALA A 43 -8.22 10.74 0.37
N PRO A 44 -9.52 10.54 0.63
CA PRO A 44 -10.04 10.52 1.99
C PRO A 44 -9.56 9.29 2.75
N ALA A 45 -9.51 9.39 4.09
CA ALA A 45 -9.08 8.29 4.95
C ALA A 45 -9.88 7.00 4.73
N GLY A 46 -11.18 7.10 4.44
CA GLY A 46 -12.02 5.94 4.14
C GLY A 46 -11.62 5.17 2.86
N VAL A 47 -10.89 5.81 1.94
CA VAL A 47 -10.35 5.17 0.73
C VAL A 47 -8.93 4.64 0.99
N VAL A 48 -8.11 5.38 1.73
CA VAL A 48 -6.72 5.00 2.01
C VAL A 48 -6.61 3.89 3.06
N ALA A 49 -7.41 3.94 4.12
CA ALA A 49 -7.28 3.04 5.26
C ALA A 49 -7.43 1.55 4.89
N PRO A 50 -8.43 1.11 4.10
CA PRO A 50 -8.58 -0.30 3.75
C PRO A 50 -7.35 -0.87 3.03
N VAL A 51 -6.77 -0.09 2.12
CA VAL A 51 -5.59 -0.46 1.34
C VAL A 51 -4.36 -0.65 2.24
N VAL A 52 -4.16 0.28 3.18
CA VAL A 52 -3.06 0.21 4.14
C VAL A 52 -3.26 -0.96 5.12
N SER A 53 -4.49 -1.18 5.58
CA SER A 53 -4.84 -2.31 6.45
C SER A 53 -4.61 -3.66 5.77
N GLU A 54 -5.01 -3.81 4.50
CA GLU A 54 -4.78 -5.04 3.74
C GLU A 54 -3.28 -5.32 3.60
N PHE A 55 -2.49 -4.30 3.24
CA PHE A 55 -1.05 -4.42 3.10
C PHE A 55 -0.38 -4.92 4.39
N PHE A 56 -0.70 -4.32 5.54
CA PHE A 56 -0.16 -4.78 6.82
C PHE A 56 -0.72 -6.14 7.26
N GLY A 57 -1.97 -6.47 6.91
CA GLY A 57 -2.56 -7.78 7.18
C GLY A 57 -1.84 -8.93 6.47
N ARG A 58 -1.23 -8.68 5.30
CA ARG A 58 -0.37 -9.65 4.60
C ARG A 58 1.01 -9.80 5.25
N LEU A 59 1.54 -8.72 5.83
CA LEU A 59 2.87 -8.67 6.43
C LEU A 59 2.92 -9.24 7.85
N LEU A 60 1.83 -9.11 8.59
CA LEU A 60 1.74 -9.67 9.92
C LEU A 60 1.48 -11.18 9.81
N PRO A 61 2.23 -12.04 10.52
CA PRO A 61 1.84 -13.43 10.67
C PRO A 61 0.40 -13.48 11.18
N ALA A 62 -0.45 -14.31 10.57
CA ALA A 62 -1.74 -14.65 11.18
C ALA A 62 -1.45 -15.14 12.59
N ASP A 63 -2.01 -14.49 13.62
CA ASP A 63 -1.75 -14.73 15.06
C ASP A 63 -1.39 -16.19 15.36
N SER A 64 -0.11 -16.52 15.27
CA SER A 64 0.46 -17.75 15.79
C SER A 64 0.90 -17.39 17.21
N ASP A 65 0.16 -17.89 18.19
CA ASP A 65 0.44 -17.86 19.64
C ASP A 65 -0.13 -16.70 20.49
N ARG A 66 -1.42 -16.38 20.34
CA ARG A 66 -2.17 -15.66 21.41
C ARG A 66 -3.37 -16.42 21.99
N ALA A 67 -3.33 -17.76 21.93
CA ALA A 67 -4.32 -18.63 22.59
C ALA A 67 -3.68 -19.84 23.32
N ALA A 68 -2.42 -19.72 23.75
CA ALA A 68 -1.74 -20.73 24.56
C ALA A 68 -1.11 -20.14 25.82
N SER A 69 -1.84 -19.30 26.54
CA SER A 69 -1.59 -19.00 27.97
C SER A 69 -2.68 -18.07 28.50
N GLY A 70 -3.57 -18.61 29.33
CA GLY A 70 -4.61 -17.84 30.03
C GLY A 70 -5.83 -18.67 30.33
#